data_AF-A0A4Y2LS52-F1
#
_entry.id   AF-A0A4Y2LS52-F1
#
_cell.length_a   1.000
_cell.length_b   1.000
_cell.length_c   1.000
_cell.angle_alpha   90.00
_cell.angle_beta   90.00
_cell.angle_gamma   90.00
#
_symmetry.space_group_name_H-M   'P 1'
#
loop_
_entity.id
_entity.type
_entity.pdbx_description
1 polymer ?
#
loop_
_entity_poly.entity_id
_entity_poly.type
_entity_poly.pdbx_seq_one_letter_code
_entity_poly.pdbx_strand_id
1 'polypeptide(L)'
;MPKLRTKISGFKAKINLSGRDFINFIKTKIDCLPTASRCARGRPAKDMYCRAGYPRKETLNHVSQACPRTHVKRIRRHDAIINYIKRALENRGHEVHSKPLYKTSLGNRKPDLIAKKDGELLVIDAQIVGEAVDLERADSRKIFYYRDNHKLDLAIQNQHGIPNISYLGATLNLRGVWSEKSKFFN
;
A
#
# COMPACT_ATOMS: atom_id res chain seq x y z
N MET A 1 20.03 25.86 27.92
CA MET A 1 20.63 24.57 27.51
C MET A 1 20.02 24.14 26.18
N PRO A 2 20.82 23.62 25.23
CA PRO A 2 20.53 23.74 23.80
C PRO A 2 19.52 22.71 23.30
N LYS A 3 18.59 23.16 22.46
CA LYS A 3 17.65 22.34 21.70
C LYS A 3 18.43 21.47 20.70
N LEU A 4 18.51 20.17 20.93
CA LEU A 4 18.98 19.19 19.96
C LEU A 4 18.01 19.16 18.77
N ARG A 5 18.33 19.95 17.73
CA ARG A 5 17.81 19.72 16.37
C ARG A 5 18.42 18.41 15.87
N THR A 6 17.73 17.30 16.07
CA THR A 6 18.02 16.06 15.33
C THR A 6 17.80 16.35 13.85
N LYS A 7 18.91 16.46 13.11
CA LYS A 7 18.89 16.44 11.64
C LYS A 7 18.30 15.10 11.22
N ILE A 8 17.02 15.10 10.83
CA ILE A 8 16.46 14.03 10.01
C ILE A 8 17.23 14.13 8.68
N SER A 9 18.27 13.32 8.53
CA SER A 9 19.03 13.22 7.29
C SER A 9 18.10 12.69 6.21
N GLY A 10 17.56 13.62 5.43
CA GLY A 10 16.62 13.36 4.35
C GLY A 10 17.20 12.37 3.35
N PHE A 11 16.50 11.26 3.16
CA PHE A 11 16.77 10.30 2.10
C PHE A 11 16.50 10.96 0.74
N LYS A 12 17.54 11.43 0.05
CA LYS A 12 17.45 11.79 -1.37
C LYS A 12 17.54 10.53 -2.21
N ALA A 13 16.42 9.83 -2.37
CA ALA A 13 16.29 8.93 -3.51
C ALA A 13 16.41 9.78 -4.78
N LYS A 14 17.54 9.69 -5.52
CA LYS A 14 17.57 10.17 -6.91
C LYS A 14 16.65 9.27 -7.72
N ILE A 15 15.38 9.64 -7.80
CA ILE A 15 14.46 9.00 -8.73
C ILE A 15 14.82 9.54 -10.12
N ASN A 16 15.63 8.80 -10.87
CA ASN A 16 15.86 9.08 -12.27
C ASN A 16 14.61 8.67 -13.07
N LEU A 17 13.54 9.48 -13.00
CA LEU A 17 12.42 9.37 -13.93
C LEU A 17 12.85 9.93 -15.27
N SER A 18 12.63 9.17 -16.34
CA SER A 18 12.71 9.74 -17.68
C SER A 18 11.66 10.85 -17.82
N GLY A 19 11.87 11.83 -18.70
CA GLY A 19 10.86 12.86 -18.97
C GLY A 19 9.52 12.26 -19.39
N ARG A 20 9.55 11.12 -20.11
CA ARG A 20 8.36 10.34 -20.47
C ARG A 20 7.63 9.80 -19.24
N ASP A 21 8.35 9.22 -18.29
CA ASP A 21 7.75 8.68 -17.06
C ASP A 21 7.22 9.78 -16.17
N PHE A 22 7.91 10.92 -16.10
CA PHE A 22 7.43 12.10 -15.39
C PHE A 22 6.10 12.58 -15.96
N ILE A 23 5.99 12.74 -17.28
CA ILE A 23 4.73 13.12 -17.94
C ILE A 23 3.62 12.08 -17.66
N ASN A 24 3.92 10.79 -17.74
CA ASN A 24 2.94 9.73 -17.47
C ASN A 24 2.51 9.71 -16.00
N PHE A 25 3.42 9.99 -15.08
CA PHE A 25 3.12 10.15 -13.66
C PHE A 25 2.16 11.32 -13.44
N ILE A 26 2.45 12.48 -14.03
CA ILE A 26 1.55 13.64 -13.96
C ILE A 26 0.17 13.28 -14.52
N LYS A 27 0.09 12.63 -15.70
CA LYS A 27 -1.17 12.15 -16.28
C LYS A 27 -1.92 11.12 -15.41
N THR A 28 -1.22 10.43 -14.50
CA THR A 28 -1.83 9.45 -13.57
C THR A 28 -2.41 10.12 -12.33
N LYS A 29 -1.74 11.15 -11.78
CA LYS A 29 -2.45 12.24 -11.06
C LYS A 29 -3.41 12.89 -12.07
N ILE A 30 -4.22 13.88 -11.81
CA ILE A 30 -5.10 14.54 -12.83
C ILE A 30 -6.03 13.66 -13.74
N ASP A 31 -5.99 12.32 -13.70
CA ASP A 31 -6.78 11.37 -14.52
C ASP A 31 -6.71 11.61 -16.04
N CYS A 32 -5.52 11.94 -16.56
CA CYS A 32 -5.29 12.26 -17.98
C CYS A 32 -4.61 11.16 -18.80
N LEU A 33 -4.45 9.96 -18.26
CA LEU A 33 -3.98 8.83 -19.04
C LEU A 33 -4.97 8.51 -20.18
N PRO A 34 -4.47 8.15 -21.39
CA PRO A 34 -5.29 7.90 -22.57
C PRO A 34 -6.00 6.54 -22.47
N THR A 35 -6.94 6.42 -21.54
CA THR A 35 -7.82 5.26 -21.38
C THR A 35 -8.92 5.29 -22.45
N ALA A 36 -9.48 4.13 -22.83
CA ALA A 36 -10.52 4.07 -23.87
C ALA A 36 -11.72 4.95 -23.50
N SER A 37 -12.17 4.89 -22.23
CA SER A 37 -13.27 5.74 -21.75
C SER A 37 -12.95 7.24 -21.83
N ARG A 38 -11.70 7.66 -21.58
CA ARG A 38 -11.29 9.06 -21.76
C ARG A 38 -11.25 9.45 -23.24
N CYS A 39 -10.68 8.59 -24.07
CA CYS A 39 -10.52 8.83 -25.51
C CYS A 39 -11.83 8.76 -26.31
N ALA A 40 -12.91 8.21 -25.72
CA ALA A 40 -14.25 8.17 -26.28
C ALA A 40 -15.12 9.39 -25.91
N ARG A 41 -14.67 10.26 -24.99
CA ARG A 41 -15.40 11.49 -24.65
C ARG A 41 -15.60 12.35 -25.91
N GLY A 42 -16.84 12.82 -26.13
CA GLY A 42 -17.23 13.57 -27.33
C GLY A 42 -17.27 12.74 -28.62
N ARG A 43 -17.18 11.41 -28.53
CA ARG A 43 -17.16 10.50 -29.69
C ARG A 43 -18.11 9.31 -29.45
N PRO A 44 -19.42 9.48 -29.71
CA PRO A 44 -20.44 8.48 -29.37
C PRO A 44 -20.20 7.09 -29.95
N ALA A 45 -19.64 7.01 -31.17
CA ALA A 45 -19.37 5.74 -31.85
C ALA A 45 -18.07 5.04 -31.38
N LYS A 46 -17.28 5.66 -30.49
CA LYS A 46 -15.98 5.11 -30.08
C LYS A 46 -16.12 4.18 -28.89
N ASP A 47 -15.52 3.00 -29.01
CA ASP A 47 -15.49 2.02 -27.94
C ASP A 47 -14.79 2.56 -26.67
N MET A 48 -15.38 2.26 -25.52
CA MET A 48 -14.94 2.65 -24.18
C MET A 48 -14.56 1.46 -23.30
N TYR A 49 -14.70 0.22 -23.80
CA TYR A 49 -14.37 -1.01 -23.06
C TYR A 49 -12.87 -1.28 -22.98
N CYS A 50 -12.50 -2.20 -22.09
CA CYS A 50 -11.12 -2.59 -21.86
C CYS A 50 -10.48 -3.09 -23.15
N ARG A 51 -9.38 -2.44 -23.57
CA ARG A 51 -8.59 -2.86 -24.74
C ARG A 51 -7.89 -4.20 -24.55
N ALA A 52 -7.97 -4.80 -23.36
CA ALA A 52 -7.51 -6.16 -23.09
C ALA A 52 -8.63 -7.21 -23.21
N GLY A 53 -9.81 -6.85 -23.73
CA GLY A 53 -10.94 -7.76 -23.94
C GLY A 53 -11.78 -8.05 -22.68
N TYR A 54 -11.54 -7.33 -21.57
CA TYR A 54 -12.34 -7.50 -20.35
C TYR A 54 -13.65 -6.70 -20.43
N PRO A 55 -14.82 -7.26 -20.05
CA PRO A 55 -16.13 -6.62 -20.22
C PRO A 55 -16.42 -5.54 -19.17
N ARG A 56 -15.52 -4.57 -19.03
CA ARG A 56 -15.72 -3.34 -18.23
C ARG A 56 -15.18 -2.14 -18.99
N LYS A 57 -15.76 -0.97 -18.73
CA LYS A 57 -15.26 0.31 -19.22
C LYS A 57 -13.80 0.50 -18.81
N GLU A 58 -12.95 0.87 -19.76
CA GLU A 58 -11.54 1.15 -19.52
C GLU A 58 -11.38 2.53 -18.88
N THR A 59 -11.58 2.59 -17.56
CA THR A 59 -11.26 3.77 -16.75
C THR A 59 -9.86 3.66 -16.15
N LEU A 60 -9.31 4.75 -15.64
CA LEU A 60 -8.03 4.70 -14.91
C LEU A 60 -8.15 3.78 -13.68
N ASN A 61 -9.27 3.83 -12.95
CA ASN A 61 -9.53 2.94 -11.84
C ASN A 61 -9.53 1.46 -12.27
N HIS A 62 -10.19 1.14 -13.40
CA HIS A 62 -10.14 -0.22 -13.95
C HIS A 62 -8.70 -0.65 -14.27
N VAL A 63 -7.96 0.16 -15.04
CA VAL A 63 -6.58 -0.15 -15.45
C VAL A 63 -5.65 -0.29 -14.24
N SER A 64 -5.82 0.54 -13.22
CA SER A 64 -4.90 0.61 -12.09
C SER A 64 -5.26 -0.32 -10.91
N GLN A 65 -6.49 -0.83 -10.84
CA GLN A 65 -6.97 -1.64 -9.71
C GLN A 65 -7.44 -3.04 -10.09
N ALA A 66 -8.00 -3.26 -11.29
CA ALA A 66 -8.71 -4.50 -11.60
C ALA A 66 -8.26 -5.20 -12.89
N CYS A 67 -7.78 -4.47 -13.90
CA CYS A 67 -7.53 -4.98 -15.24
C CYS A 67 -6.57 -6.19 -15.26
N PRO A 68 -6.93 -7.34 -15.84
CA PRO A 68 -6.03 -8.51 -15.88
C PRO A 68 -4.67 -8.20 -16.51
N ARG A 69 -4.65 -7.36 -17.58
CA ARG A 69 -3.43 -6.92 -18.28
C ARG A 69 -2.41 -6.23 -17.36
N THR A 70 -2.84 -5.56 -16.29
CA THR A 70 -1.95 -4.85 -15.36
C THR A 70 -1.74 -5.58 -14.03
N HIS A 71 -2.23 -6.81 -13.89
CA HIS A 71 -2.17 -7.58 -12.64
C HIS A 71 -0.76 -7.63 -12.04
N VAL A 72 0.24 -8.06 -12.83
CA VAL A 72 1.65 -8.14 -12.40
C VAL A 72 2.19 -6.77 -12.01
N LYS A 73 1.79 -5.70 -12.70
CA LYS A 73 2.23 -4.33 -12.37
C LYS A 73 1.61 -3.84 -11.06
N ARG A 74 0.38 -4.25 -10.73
CA ARG A 74 -0.25 -3.94 -9.43
C ARG A 74 0.46 -4.64 -8.28
N ILE A 75 0.84 -5.91 -8.46
CA ILE A 75 1.64 -6.65 -7.47
C ILE A 75 2.97 -5.94 -7.26
N ARG A 76 3.70 -5.60 -8.33
CA ARG A 76 4.98 -4.87 -8.23
C ARG A 76 4.85 -3.52 -7.53
N ARG A 77 3.73 -2.80 -7.74
CA ARG A 77 3.45 -1.54 -7.03
C ARG A 77 3.29 -1.77 -5.52
N HIS A 78 2.51 -2.78 -5.15
CA HIS A 78 2.31 -3.16 -3.74
C HIS A 78 3.62 -3.60 -3.08
N ASP A 79 4.38 -4.50 -3.72
CA ASP A 79 5.70 -4.92 -3.24
C ASP A 79 6.69 -3.74 -3.10
N ALA A 80 6.66 -2.77 -4.03
CA ALA A 80 7.52 -1.59 -3.94
C ALA A 80 7.22 -0.72 -2.70
N ILE A 81 5.94 -0.59 -2.33
CA ILE A 81 5.51 0.13 -1.12
C ILE A 81 5.92 -0.63 0.14
N ILE A 82 5.71 -1.94 0.17
CA ILE A 82 6.16 -2.79 1.28
C ILE A 82 7.67 -2.67 1.48
N ASN A 83 8.45 -2.76 0.40
CA ASN A 83 9.90 -2.63 0.47
C ASN A 83 10.34 -1.24 0.92
N TYR A 84 9.62 -0.19 0.52
CA TYR A 84 9.86 1.16 1.02
C TYR A 84 9.63 1.24 2.54
N ILE A 85 8.51 0.72 3.03
CA ILE A 85 8.16 0.70 4.46
C ILE A 85 9.18 -0.12 5.25
N LYS A 86 9.49 -1.32 4.78
CA LYS A 86 10.49 -2.22 5.38
C LYS A 86 11.82 -1.51 5.57
N ARG A 87 12.37 -0.92 4.51
CA ARG A 87 13.65 -0.20 4.58
C ARG A 87 13.59 0.97 5.54
N ALA A 88 12.47 1.70 5.58
CA ALA A 88 12.30 2.81 6.52
C ALA A 88 12.31 2.34 7.98
N LEU A 89 11.72 1.18 8.28
CA LEU A 89 11.70 0.58 9.62
C LEU A 89 13.06 0.01 10.02
N GLU A 90 13.72 -0.72 9.11
CA GLU A 90 15.08 -1.26 9.31
C GLU A 90 16.08 -0.12 9.58
N ASN A 91 16.01 0.97 8.81
CA ASN A 91 16.84 2.17 9.04
C ASN A 91 16.58 2.84 10.41
N ARG A 92 15.41 2.60 11.02
CA ARG A 92 15.05 3.05 12.38
C ARG A 92 15.37 2.02 13.46
N GLY A 93 16.06 0.93 13.11
CA GLY A 93 16.50 -0.12 14.02
C GLY A 93 15.46 -1.19 14.35
N HIS A 94 14.41 -1.35 13.53
CA HIS A 94 13.46 -2.45 13.72
C HIS A 94 14.01 -3.74 13.09
N GLU A 95 13.80 -4.87 13.74
CA GLU A 95 13.88 -6.18 13.10
C GLU A 95 12.59 -6.39 12.28
N VAL A 96 12.69 -6.63 10.97
CA VAL A 96 11.52 -6.70 10.08
C VAL A 96 11.44 -8.05 9.34
N HIS A 97 10.35 -8.78 9.56
CA HIS A 97 10.02 -10.01 8.82
C HIS A 97 9.00 -9.71 7.71
N SER A 98 9.24 -10.25 6.52
CA SER A 98 8.36 -10.03 5.35
C SER A 98 7.46 -11.23 5.08
N LYS A 99 6.19 -10.94 4.77
CA LYS A 99 5.16 -11.92 4.37
C LYS A 99 5.05 -13.15 5.32
N PRO A 100 5.07 -12.97 6.66
CA PRO A 100 4.97 -14.10 7.59
C PRO A 100 3.60 -14.78 7.47
N LEU A 101 3.55 -16.06 7.80
CA LEU A 101 2.34 -16.87 7.73
C LEU A 101 1.96 -17.39 9.12
N TYR A 102 0.80 -16.96 9.60
CA TYR A 102 0.23 -17.40 10.87
C TYR A 102 -0.95 -18.32 10.62
N LYS A 103 -0.88 -19.53 11.17
CA LYS A 103 -1.99 -20.48 11.13
C LYS A 103 -2.92 -20.17 12.30
N THR A 104 -4.18 -19.83 11.99
CA THR A 104 -5.22 -19.62 13.01
C THR A 104 -6.39 -20.55 12.73
N SER A 105 -7.28 -20.75 13.71
CA SER A 105 -8.49 -21.56 13.46
C SER A 105 -9.47 -20.92 12.47
N LEU A 106 -9.32 -19.63 12.18
CA LEU A 106 -10.10 -18.89 11.18
C LEU A 106 -9.41 -18.88 9.81
N GLY A 107 -8.41 -19.74 9.63
CA GLY A 107 -7.58 -19.85 8.44
C GLY A 107 -6.23 -19.15 8.57
N ASN A 108 -5.47 -19.20 7.48
CA ASN A 108 -4.17 -18.57 7.41
C ASN A 108 -4.29 -17.04 7.39
N ARG A 109 -3.41 -16.38 8.14
CA ARG A 109 -3.24 -14.92 8.15
C ARG A 109 -1.84 -14.59 7.69
N LYS A 110 -1.74 -13.67 6.73
CA LYS A 110 -0.48 -13.33 6.07
C LYS A 110 -0.36 -11.82 5.93
N PRO A 111 0.00 -11.10 7.01
CA PRO A 111 0.31 -9.68 6.91
C PRO A 111 1.54 -9.47 6.02
N ASP A 112 1.73 -8.25 5.54
CA ASP A 112 2.85 -7.93 4.65
C ASP A 112 4.17 -7.84 5.40
N LEU A 113 4.17 -7.24 6.60
CA LEU A 113 5.34 -7.12 7.46
C LEU A 113 5.00 -7.34 8.94
N ILE A 114 6.00 -7.80 9.69
CA ILE A 114 6.07 -7.73 11.14
C ILE A 114 7.34 -6.97 11.48
N ALA A 115 7.24 -5.89 12.23
CA ALA A 115 8.38 -5.12 12.72
C ALA A 115 8.46 -5.20 14.23
N LYS A 116 9.66 -5.40 14.78
CA LYS A 116 9.90 -5.49 16.21
C LYS A 116 10.92 -4.46 16.66
N LYS A 117 10.69 -3.84 17.80
CA LYS A 117 11.65 -2.95 18.46
C LYS A 117 11.24 -2.71 19.90
N ASP A 118 12.20 -2.66 20.82
CA ASP A 118 12.00 -2.22 22.21
C ASP A 118 10.85 -2.96 22.96
N GLY A 119 10.67 -4.26 22.69
CA GLY A 119 9.60 -5.06 23.31
C GLY A 119 8.21 -4.80 22.73
N GLU A 120 8.12 -4.10 21.60
CA GLU A 120 6.88 -3.87 20.84
C GLU A 120 6.94 -4.57 19.48
N LEU A 121 5.78 -5.04 19.04
CA LEU A 121 5.59 -5.67 17.75
C LEU A 121 4.51 -4.95 16.95
N LEU A 122 4.83 -4.62 15.70
CA LEU A 122 3.94 -3.93 14.77
C LEU A 122 3.61 -4.84 13.59
N VAL A 123 2.32 -5.17 13.45
CA VAL A 123 1.76 -5.87 12.30
C VAL A 123 1.36 -4.85 11.25
N ILE A 124 1.89 -4.98 10.02
CA ILE A 124 1.67 -4.03 8.93
C ILE A 124 1.12 -4.75 7.71
N ASP A 125 0.07 -4.18 7.13
CA ASP A 125 -0.50 -4.65 5.88
C ASP A 125 -0.81 -3.46 4.96
N ALA A 126 -0.27 -3.51 3.74
CA ALA A 126 -0.33 -2.43 2.79
C ALA A 126 -1.43 -2.66 1.75
N GLN A 127 -2.08 -1.57 1.34
CA GLN A 127 -3.02 -1.62 0.23
C GLN A 127 -3.02 -0.31 -0.56
N ILE A 128 -3.29 -0.45 -1.85
CA ILE A 128 -3.46 0.68 -2.77
C ILE A 128 -4.89 0.64 -3.28
N VAL A 129 -5.69 1.66 -2.95
CA VAL A 129 -7.10 1.72 -3.30
C VAL A 129 -7.37 2.65 -4.49
N GLY A 130 -8.54 2.47 -5.11
CA GLY A 130 -9.05 3.37 -6.14
C GLY A 130 -9.41 4.75 -5.57
N GLU A 131 -9.54 5.75 -6.44
CA GLU A 131 -9.77 7.14 -6.01
C GLU A 131 -11.12 7.38 -5.33
N ALA A 132 -12.14 6.62 -5.71
CA ALA A 132 -13.49 6.72 -5.13
C ALA A 132 -13.62 5.98 -3.78
N VAL A 133 -12.54 5.38 -3.28
CA VAL A 133 -12.55 4.64 -2.01
C VAL A 133 -12.18 5.58 -0.88
N ASP A 134 -13.01 5.58 0.16
CA ASP A 134 -12.70 6.19 1.45
C ASP A 134 -11.46 5.53 2.06
N LEU A 135 -10.38 6.32 2.18
CA LEU A 135 -9.07 5.86 2.65
C LEU A 135 -9.11 5.38 4.10
N GLU A 136 -9.77 6.11 4.99
CA GLU A 136 -9.83 5.78 6.42
C GLU A 136 -10.67 4.53 6.66
N ARG A 137 -11.79 4.41 5.96
CA ARG A 137 -12.65 3.22 6.04
C ARG A 137 -11.96 1.99 5.46
N ALA A 138 -11.18 2.14 4.38
CA ALA A 138 -10.39 1.05 3.84
C ALA A 138 -9.26 0.63 4.79
N ASP A 139 -8.59 1.61 5.39
CA ASP A 139 -7.51 1.38 6.34
C ASP A 139 -7.98 0.69 7.62
N SER A 140 -9.06 1.21 8.21
CA SER A 140 -9.66 0.64 9.41
C SER A 140 -10.08 -0.82 9.19
N ARG A 141 -10.60 -1.16 8.00
CA ARG A 141 -10.93 -2.55 7.64
C ARG A 141 -9.72 -3.47 7.65
N LYS A 142 -8.55 -3.01 7.21
CA LYS A 142 -7.30 -3.80 7.30
C LYS A 142 -6.86 -3.98 8.75
N ILE A 143 -6.94 -2.93 9.56
CA ILE A 143 -6.62 -3.01 10.99
C ILE A 143 -7.53 -4.02 11.69
N PHE A 144 -8.85 -3.91 11.53
CA PHE A 144 -9.83 -4.83 12.15
C PHE A 144 -9.67 -6.28 11.70
N TYR A 145 -9.33 -6.51 10.42
CA TYR A 145 -9.10 -7.85 9.90
C TYR A 145 -8.04 -8.64 10.67
N TYR A 146 -7.05 -7.95 11.23
CA TYR A 146 -5.98 -8.57 12.02
C TYR A 146 -6.18 -8.39 13.54
N ARG A 147 -6.57 -7.20 13.99
CA ARG A 147 -6.71 -6.87 15.41
C ARG A 147 -7.77 -7.70 16.12
N ASP A 148 -8.92 -7.94 15.48
CA ASP A 148 -10.05 -8.61 16.14
C ASP A 148 -9.91 -10.14 16.14
N ASN A 149 -8.67 -10.64 16.22
CA ASN A 149 -8.33 -12.05 16.12
C ASN A 149 -7.34 -12.46 17.22
N HIS A 150 -7.86 -12.77 18.40
CA HIS A 150 -7.06 -13.22 19.54
C HIS A 150 -6.16 -14.43 19.22
N LYS A 151 -6.57 -15.33 18.32
CA LYS A 151 -5.74 -16.48 17.91
C LYS A 151 -4.54 -16.06 17.06
N LEU A 152 -4.66 -14.96 16.33
CA LEU A 152 -3.53 -14.36 15.64
C LEU A 152 -2.56 -13.76 16.66
N ASP A 153 -3.04 -13.02 17.66
CA ASP A 153 -2.19 -12.48 18.74
C ASP A 153 -1.38 -13.60 19.40
N LEU A 154 -2.05 -14.69 19.81
CA LEU A 154 -1.37 -15.85 20.40
C LEU A 154 -0.33 -16.47 19.45
N ALA A 155 -0.66 -16.61 18.16
CA ALA A 155 0.29 -17.15 17.18
C ALA A 155 1.52 -16.24 16.99
N ILE A 156 1.31 -14.92 16.97
CA ILE A 156 2.38 -13.92 16.89
C ILE A 156 3.23 -13.97 18.16
N GLN A 157 2.61 -14.01 19.35
CA GLN A 157 3.28 -14.09 20.64
C GLN A 157 4.10 -15.37 20.77
N ASN A 158 3.54 -16.52 20.40
CA ASN A 158 4.27 -17.79 20.44
C ASN A 158 5.48 -17.80 19.50
N GLN A 159 5.38 -17.13 18.34
CA GLN A 159 6.48 -17.07 17.39
C GLN A 159 7.58 -16.07 17.79
N HIS A 160 7.21 -14.96 18.45
CA HIS A 160 8.10 -13.81 18.64
C HIS A 160 8.41 -13.46 20.09
N GLY A 161 7.70 -14.02 21.07
CA GLY A 161 7.89 -13.77 22.50
C GLY A 161 7.47 -12.38 23.00
N ILE A 162 6.80 -11.58 22.16
CA ILE A 162 6.45 -10.18 22.46
C ILE A 162 4.93 -10.05 22.60
N PRO A 163 4.40 -9.66 23.79
CA PRO A 163 2.96 -9.55 24.02
C PRO A 163 2.34 -8.24 23.50
N ASN A 164 3.12 -7.15 23.44
CA ASN A 164 2.62 -5.84 23.02
C ASN A 164 2.54 -5.77 21.48
N ILE A 165 1.34 -5.97 20.94
CA ILE A 165 1.07 -6.02 19.50
C ILE A 165 0.25 -4.80 19.08
N SER A 166 0.78 -4.05 18.14
CA SER A 166 0.08 -2.96 17.44
C SER A 166 -0.20 -3.33 15.99
N TYR A 167 -1.25 -2.72 15.43
CA TYR A 167 -1.72 -2.98 14.07
C TYR A 167 -1.76 -1.69 13.25
N LEU A 168 -1.12 -1.70 12.09
CA LEU A 168 -1.04 -0.58 11.17
C LEU A 168 -1.51 -0.98 9.78
N GLY A 169 -2.53 -0.28 9.28
CA GLY A 169 -2.84 -0.27 7.86
C GLY A 169 -1.92 0.72 7.14
N ALA A 170 -1.31 0.28 6.04
CA ALA A 170 -0.53 1.13 5.13
C ALA A 170 -1.34 1.39 3.86
N THR A 171 -2.39 2.20 3.99
CA THR A 171 -3.37 2.45 2.94
C THR A 171 -3.07 3.74 2.19
N LEU A 172 -2.98 3.66 0.86
CA LEU A 172 -2.82 4.81 0.00
C LEU A 172 -3.72 4.74 -1.24
N ASN A 173 -4.05 5.87 -1.85
CA ASN A 173 -4.73 5.88 -3.14
C ASN A 173 -3.73 5.86 -4.31
N LEU A 174 -4.25 5.75 -5.53
CA LEU A 174 -3.44 5.82 -6.76
C LEU A 174 -2.60 7.10 -6.88
N ARG A 175 -3.04 8.19 -6.24
CA ARG A 175 -2.34 9.46 -6.18
C ARG A 175 -1.32 9.53 -5.05
N GLY A 176 -1.01 8.44 -4.36
CA GLY A 176 0.00 8.39 -3.31
C GLY A 176 -0.36 9.21 -2.06
N VAL A 177 -1.65 9.54 -1.88
CA VAL A 177 -2.15 10.10 -0.62
C VAL A 177 -2.36 8.94 0.33
N TRP A 178 -1.76 9.03 1.51
CA TRP A 178 -1.89 8.05 2.57
C TRP A 178 -3.13 8.34 3.42
N SER A 179 -3.75 7.29 3.97
CA SER A 179 -4.70 7.44 5.07
C SER A 179 -4.01 8.13 6.25
N GLU A 180 -4.73 8.97 6.98
CA GLU A 180 -4.19 9.63 8.18
C GLU A 180 -3.73 8.60 9.23
N LYS A 181 -4.48 7.50 9.36
CA LYS A 181 -4.15 6.39 10.27
C LYS A 181 -2.92 5.58 9.84
N SER A 182 -2.45 5.77 8.60
CA SER A 182 -1.23 5.13 8.07
C SER A 182 0.03 5.95 8.32
N LYS A 183 -0.05 7.09 9.02
CA LYS A 183 1.13 7.90 9.38
C LYS A 183 2.04 7.09 10.31
N PHE A 184 3.20 6.69 9.80
CA PHE A 184 4.27 6.08 10.61
C PHE A 184 4.70 7.06 11.71
N PHE A 185 4.89 6.53 12.93
CA PHE A 185 5.35 7.26 14.11
C PHE A 185 6.30 8.41 13.77
N ASN A 186 5.89 9.63 14.18
CA ASN A 186 6.72 10.83 14.24
C ASN A 186 7.68 10.72 15.42
#